data_AF-A0A145YQF2-F1
#
_entry.id   AF-A0A145YQF2-F1
#
_cell.length_a   1.000
_cell.length_b   1.000
_cell.length_c   1.000
_cell.angle_alpha   90.00
_cell.angle_beta   90.00
_cell.angle_gamma   90.00
#
_symmetry.space_group_name_H-M   'P 1'
#
loop_
_entity.id
_entity.type
_entity.pdbx_description
1 polymer ?
#
loop_
_entity_poly.entity_id
_entity_poly.type
_entity_poly.pdbx_seq_one_letter_code
_entity_poly.pdbx_strand_id
1 'polypeptide(L)'
;LCLHSEESQDTLSTTLHDEMKQVANLITYLTKEEGGHYFENMFKSVNMPSDCSRDALKALNDILVVLKEEIPFETSLFDNEVLKEFEYQDTDQVFKSLLERVLLIKKMLSEFNAFLNDNPPHLLTNGRDKMTKYYKKHISAKDSDVKDYTFLVKFCNDYLDSESPFMKIYKAFNTYEELVKKKPSITPSPTSSSQGTTTSQPSQDSAAPNTSAGNLNGHGKPAGSSFTFGGLTVATLCYFVLSANF
;
A
#
# COMPACT_ATOMS: atom_id res chain seq x y z
N LEU A 1 -0.17 18.61 47.58
CA LEU A 1 -1.33 18.32 46.72
C LEU A 1 -1.01 18.86 45.33
N CYS A 2 -0.36 18.05 44.51
CA CYS A 2 -0.17 18.36 43.09
C CYS A 2 -1.31 17.69 42.34
N LEU A 3 -2.17 18.50 41.73
CA LEU A 3 -3.16 18.03 40.76
C LEU A 3 -2.40 17.72 39.47
N HIS A 4 -2.22 16.44 39.15
CA HIS A 4 -1.88 16.05 37.79
C HIS A 4 -3.13 16.24 36.93
N SER A 5 -3.12 17.28 36.11
CA SER A 5 -4.03 17.43 34.99
C SER A 5 -3.61 16.41 33.95
N GLU A 6 -4.37 15.31 33.84
CA GLU A 6 -4.31 14.43 32.67
C GLU A 6 -4.92 15.19 31.50
N GLU A 7 -4.11 16.06 30.88
CA GLU A 7 -4.36 16.53 29.53
C GLU A 7 -4.18 15.30 28.62
N SER A 8 -5.29 14.59 28.42
CA SER A 8 -5.46 13.64 27.33
C SER A 8 -4.96 14.31 26.07
N GLN A 9 -3.89 13.77 25.46
CA GLN A 9 -3.53 14.11 24.10
C GLN A 9 -4.72 13.75 23.21
N ASP A 10 -5.55 14.76 22.92
CA ASP A 10 -6.58 14.69 21.89
C ASP A 10 -5.82 14.58 20.56
N THR A 11 -5.45 13.36 20.22
CA THR A 11 -5.11 13.02 18.84
C THR A 11 -6.36 13.38 18.05
N LEU A 12 -6.30 14.45 17.26
CA LEU A 12 -7.40 14.87 16.37
C LEU A 12 -7.90 13.62 15.62
N SER A 13 -9.03 13.08 16.08
CA SER A 13 -9.56 11.83 15.55
C SER A 13 -10.11 12.14 14.16
N THR A 14 -9.37 11.71 13.13
CA THR A 14 -9.81 11.86 11.75
C THR A 14 -10.90 10.85 11.42
N THR A 15 -11.75 11.20 10.45
CA THR A 15 -12.77 10.29 9.92
C THR A 15 -12.26 9.52 8.71
N LEU A 16 -12.87 8.39 8.39
CA LEU A 16 -12.51 7.59 7.20
C LEU A 16 -12.57 8.45 5.93
N HIS A 17 -13.58 9.31 5.81
CA HIS A 17 -13.69 10.29 4.74
C HIS A 17 -12.46 11.18 4.64
N ASP A 18 -11.99 11.76 5.76
CA ASP A 18 -10.86 12.69 5.74
C ASP A 18 -9.56 11.96 5.33
N GLU A 19 -9.38 10.72 5.80
CA GLU A 19 -8.23 9.90 5.42
C GLU A 19 -8.27 9.46 3.95
N MET A 20 -9.42 9.03 3.45
CA MET A 20 -9.61 8.68 2.03
C MET A 20 -9.45 9.89 1.12
N LYS A 21 -9.88 11.09 1.57
CA LYS A 21 -9.63 12.36 0.88
C LYS A 21 -8.13 12.63 0.78
N GLN A 22 -7.39 12.49 1.87
CA GLN A 22 -5.93 12.65 1.85
C GLN A 22 -5.27 11.67 0.88
N VAL A 23 -5.60 10.39 0.95
CA VAL A 23 -5.04 9.36 0.04
C VAL A 23 -5.37 9.64 -1.43
N ALA A 24 -6.60 10.05 -1.75
CA ALA A 24 -6.99 10.40 -3.12
C ALA A 24 -6.08 11.50 -3.72
N ASN A 25 -5.82 12.55 -2.94
CA ASN A 25 -5.02 13.68 -3.39
C ASN A 25 -3.52 13.34 -3.38
N LEU A 26 -3.01 12.60 -2.39
CA LEU A 26 -1.61 12.15 -2.35
C LEU A 26 -1.26 11.28 -3.56
N ILE A 27 -2.12 10.30 -3.90
CA ILE A 27 -1.92 9.46 -5.09
C ILE A 27 -1.98 10.32 -6.35
N THR A 28 -2.95 11.24 -6.44
CA THR A 28 -3.09 12.14 -7.60
C THR A 28 -1.87 13.05 -7.79
N TYR A 29 -1.24 13.51 -6.71
CA TYR A 29 -0.01 14.29 -6.76
C TYR A 29 1.16 13.43 -7.24
N LEU A 30 1.45 12.33 -6.53
CA LEU A 30 2.61 11.47 -6.82
C LEU A 30 2.53 10.76 -8.18
N THR A 31 1.33 10.57 -8.75
CA THR A 31 1.17 10.05 -10.12
C THR A 31 1.52 11.07 -11.22
N LYS A 32 1.67 12.35 -10.88
CA LYS A 32 2.12 13.41 -11.81
C LYS A 32 3.60 13.74 -11.64
N GLU A 33 4.14 13.49 -10.45
CA GLU A 33 5.54 13.71 -10.13
C GLU A 33 6.48 12.86 -11.00
N GLU A 34 7.68 13.39 -11.24
CA GLU A 34 8.72 12.76 -12.07
C GLU A 34 8.23 12.32 -13.46
N GLY A 35 7.32 13.09 -14.07
CA GLY A 35 6.74 12.77 -15.37
C GLY A 35 5.87 11.50 -15.35
N GLY A 36 5.34 11.13 -14.18
CA GLY A 36 4.49 9.95 -13.99
C GLY A 36 5.24 8.68 -13.57
N HIS A 37 6.54 8.78 -13.25
CA HIS A 37 7.38 7.64 -12.92
C HIS A 37 7.76 7.53 -11.43
N TYR A 38 7.26 8.43 -10.56
CA TYR A 38 7.67 8.47 -9.14
C TYR A 38 7.51 7.12 -8.44
N PHE A 39 6.31 6.52 -8.45
CA PHE A 39 6.08 5.21 -7.81
C PHE A 39 6.96 4.10 -8.39
N GLU A 40 7.17 4.11 -9.71
CA GLU A 40 8.03 3.14 -10.38
C GLU A 40 9.47 3.26 -9.88
N ASN A 41 9.98 4.48 -9.73
CA ASN A 41 11.31 4.77 -9.20
C ASN A 41 11.44 4.35 -7.73
N MET A 42 10.42 4.64 -6.90
CA MET A 42 10.39 4.19 -5.50
C MET A 42 10.43 2.67 -5.40
N PHE A 43 9.61 1.94 -6.15
CA PHE A 43 9.61 0.47 -6.14
C PHE A 43 10.92 -0.13 -6.65
N LYS A 44 11.53 0.46 -7.69
CA LYS A 44 12.86 0.07 -8.18
C LYS A 44 13.94 0.29 -7.12
N SER A 45 13.88 1.38 -6.36
CA SER A 45 14.89 1.74 -5.36
C SER A 45 15.05 0.67 -4.26
N VAL A 46 14.00 -0.11 -3.99
CA VAL A 46 13.99 -1.19 -2.98
C VAL A 46 14.04 -2.59 -3.61
N ASN A 47 14.31 -2.69 -4.91
CA ASN A 47 14.30 -3.96 -5.67
C ASN A 47 12.99 -4.74 -5.51
N MET A 48 11.85 -4.05 -5.55
CA MET A 48 10.55 -4.71 -5.47
C MET A 48 10.34 -5.66 -6.66
N PRO A 49 9.84 -6.89 -6.44
CA PRO A 49 9.56 -7.83 -7.52
C PRO A 49 8.71 -7.22 -8.63
N SER A 50 9.06 -7.47 -9.89
CA SER A 50 8.47 -6.78 -11.05
C SER A 50 6.99 -7.04 -11.26
N ASP A 51 6.52 -8.22 -10.90
CA ASP A 51 5.10 -8.58 -10.87
C ASP A 51 4.36 -7.76 -9.81
N CYS A 52 4.93 -7.71 -8.60
CA CYS A 52 4.37 -6.96 -7.48
C CYS A 52 4.32 -5.44 -7.75
N SER A 53 5.36 -4.86 -8.34
CA SER A 53 5.39 -3.44 -8.69
C SER A 53 4.40 -3.10 -9.81
N ARG A 54 4.28 -3.94 -10.84
CA ARG A 54 3.28 -3.76 -11.90
C ARG A 54 1.86 -3.78 -11.36
N ASP A 55 1.55 -4.75 -10.50
CA ASP A 55 0.22 -4.87 -9.91
C ASP A 55 -0.09 -3.68 -8.99
N ALA A 56 0.91 -3.18 -8.25
CA ALA A 56 0.79 -1.97 -7.44
C ALA A 56 0.50 -0.71 -8.28
N LEU A 57 1.25 -0.51 -9.37
CA LEU A 57 1.05 0.62 -10.29
C LEU A 57 -0.34 0.59 -10.95
N LYS A 58 -0.81 -0.60 -11.34
CA LYS A 58 -2.17 -0.76 -11.85
C LYS A 58 -3.19 -0.40 -10.76
N ALA A 59 -3.02 -0.92 -9.56
CA ALA A 59 -3.93 -0.66 -8.44
C ALA A 59 -3.99 0.82 -8.05
N LEU A 60 -2.87 1.55 -8.10
CA LEU A 60 -2.82 3.00 -7.88
C LEU A 60 -3.64 3.80 -8.90
N ASN A 61 -3.73 3.34 -10.14
CA ASN A 61 -4.61 3.96 -11.14
C ASN A 61 -6.07 3.56 -10.92
N ASP A 62 -6.34 2.27 -10.70
CA ASP A 62 -7.68 1.75 -10.50
C ASP A 62 -8.34 2.39 -9.26
N ILE A 63 -7.60 2.58 -8.16
CA ILE A 63 -8.16 3.17 -6.93
C ILE A 63 -8.63 4.60 -7.13
N LEU A 64 -8.01 5.38 -8.03
CA LEU A 64 -8.46 6.74 -8.31
C LEU A 64 -9.83 6.75 -8.98
N VAL A 65 -10.14 5.73 -9.79
CA VAL A 65 -11.48 5.54 -10.38
C VAL A 65 -12.47 5.16 -9.29
N VAL A 66 -12.13 4.18 -8.44
CA VAL A 66 -12.99 3.73 -7.33
C VAL A 66 -13.28 4.89 -6.36
N LEU A 67 -12.27 5.69 -5.98
CA LEU A 67 -12.43 6.83 -5.08
C LEU A 67 -13.28 7.97 -5.66
N LYS A 68 -13.50 7.97 -6.98
CA LYS A 68 -14.34 8.96 -7.66
C LYS A 68 -15.79 8.51 -7.76
N GLU A 69 -16.04 7.21 -7.90
CA GLU A 69 -17.35 6.69 -8.34
C GLU A 69 -17.99 5.72 -7.34
N GLU A 70 -17.20 5.05 -6.50
CA GLU A 70 -17.63 3.88 -5.71
C GLU A 70 -17.48 4.08 -4.18
N ILE A 71 -17.78 5.29 -3.70
CA ILE A 71 -17.64 5.69 -2.30
C ILE A 71 -18.99 6.04 -1.65
N PRO A 72 -19.14 5.88 -0.32
CA PRO A 72 -20.39 6.18 0.39
C PRO A 72 -20.62 7.68 0.65
N PHE A 73 -19.65 8.53 0.35
CA PHE A 73 -19.62 9.92 0.79
C PHE A 73 -20.39 10.86 -0.13
N GLU A 74 -20.96 11.92 0.45
CA GLU A 74 -21.68 12.95 -0.31
C GLU A 74 -20.73 13.96 -0.95
N THR A 75 -19.60 14.23 -0.29
CA THR A 75 -18.60 15.19 -0.76
C THR A 75 -17.47 14.51 -1.53
N SER A 76 -16.97 15.21 -2.55
CA SER A 76 -15.80 14.76 -3.32
C SER A 76 -14.57 14.55 -2.44
N LEU A 77 -13.85 13.46 -2.71
CA LEU A 77 -12.53 13.20 -2.13
C LEU A 77 -11.40 13.93 -2.85
N PHE A 78 -11.65 14.49 -4.04
CA PHE A 78 -10.64 15.22 -4.81
C PHE A 78 -10.76 16.71 -4.55
N ASP A 79 -9.64 17.34 -4.18
CA ASP A 79 -9.56 18.73 -3.76
C ASP A 79 -8.27 19.38 -4.24
N ASN A 80 -8.41 20.36 -5.12
CA ASN A 80 -7.28 21.08 -5.70
C ASN A 80 -6.54 21.96 -4.69
N GLU A 81 -7.18 22.40 -3.60
CA GLU A 81 -6.50 23.16 -2.55
C GLU A 81 -5.57 22.25 -1.77
N VAL A 82 -6.05 21.05 -1.38
CA VAL A 82 -5.22 20.02 -0.72
C VAL A 82 -4.07 19.59 -1.63
N LEU A 83 -4.29 19.42 -2.94
CA LEU A 83 -3.22 19.08 -3.88
C LEU A 83 -2.09 20.12 -3.89
N LYS A 84 -2.43 21.41 -3.86
CA LYS A 84 -1.43 22.50 -3.85
C LYS A 84 -0.60 22.50 -2.57
N GLU A 85 -1.14 22.04 -1.45
CA GLU A 85 -0.38 21.94 -0.20
C GLU A 85 0.77 20.95 -0.29
N PHE A 86 0.70 19.96 -1.18
CA PHE A 86 1.77 18.98 -1.39
C PHE A 86 2.92 19.51 -2.24
N GLU A 87 2.69 20.49 -3.12
CA GLU A 87 3.73 21.11 -3.97
C GLU A 87 4.82 21.81 -3.14
N TYR A 88 4.51 22.18 -1.90
CA TYR A 88 5.45 22.82 -0.97
C TYR A 88 6.12 21.83 -0.01
N GLN A 89 5.80 20.55 -0.09
CA GLN A 89 6.32 19.51 0.80
C GLN A 89 7.44 18.72 0.12
N ASP A 90 8.31 18.15 0.95
CA ASP A 90 9.30 17.19 0.48
C ASP A 90 8.61 15.93 -0.06
N THR A 91 8.90 15.55 -1.30
CA THR A 91 8.18 14.46 -1.99
C THR A 91 8.31 13.12 -1.26
N ASP A 92 9.44 12.84 -0.60
CA ASP A 92 9.61 11.63 0.20
C ASP A 92 8.74 11.65 1.45
N GLN A 93 8.55 12.82 2.08
CA GLN A 93 7.58 12.99 3.17
C GLN A 93 6.14 12.80 2.69
N VAL A 94 5.80 13.31 1.50
CA VAL A 94 4.48 13.10 0.87
C VAL A 94 4.22 11.61 0.65
N PHE A 95 5.20 10.88 0.10
CA PHE A 95 5.09 9.43 -0.08
C PHE A 95 4.99 8.68 1.25
N LYS A 96 5.78 9.05 2.25
CA LYS A 96 5.69 8.46 3.59
C LYS A 96 4.29 8.67 4.20
N SER A 97 3.71 9.86 4.06
CA SER A 97 2.35 10.14 4.53
C SER A 97 1.33 9.23 3.83
N LEU A 98 1.49 8.99 2.53
CA LEU A 98 0.64 8.07 1.79
C LEU A 98 0.72 6.64 2.35
N LEU A 99 1.93 6.12 2.64
CA LEU A 99 2.13 4.79 3.23
C LEU A 99 1.38 4.66 4.56
N GLU A 100 1.57 5.65 5.45
CA GLU A 100 0.95 5.67 6.79
C GLU A 100 -0.58 5.72 6.72
N ARG A 101 -1.14 6.54 5.83
CA ARG A 101 -2.58 6.71 5.70
C ARG A 101 -3.27 5.49 5.09
N VAL A 102 -2.64 4.81 4.12
CA VAL A 102 -3.20 3.55 3.58
C VAL A 102 -3.30 2.48 4.68
N LEU A 103 -2.30 2.37 5.55
CA LEU A 103 -2.34 1.48 6.72
C LEU A 103 -3.48 1.87 7.67
N LEU A 104 -3.65 3.17 7.94
CA LEU A 104 -4.71 3.68 8.81
C LEU A 104 -6.10 3.41 8.24
N ILE A 105 -6.33 3.68 6.96
CA ILE A 105 -7.61 3.38 6.28
C ILE A 105 -7.94 1.89 6.38
N LYS A 106 -6.96 1.00 6.19
CA LYS A 106 -7.19 -0.45 6.33
C LYS A 106 -7.69 -0.79 7.73
N LYS A 107 -7.10 -0.19 8.76
CA LYS A 107 -7.53 -0.36 10.16
C LYS A 107 -8.95 0.14 10.35
N MET A 108 -9.25 1.37 9.92
CA MET A 108 -10.58 1.99 10.06
C MET A 108 -11.67 1.19 9.34
N LEU A 109 -11.41 0.72 8.11
CA LEU A 109 -12.34 -0.15 7.37
C LEU A 109 -12.58 -1.48 8.09
N SER A 110 -11.54 -2.05 8.72
CA SER A 110 -11.66 -3.31 9.46
C SER A 110 -12.49 -3.15 10.72
N GLU A 111 -12.26 -2.07 11.47
CA GLU A 111 -13.04 -1.71 12.66
C GLU A 111 -14.50 -1.41 12.30
N PHE A 112 -14.72 -0.73 11.18
CA PHE A 112 -16.06 -0.45 10.69
C PHE A 112 -16.80 -1.73 10.28
N ASN A 113 -16.13 -2.62 9.54
CA ASN A 113 -16.72 -3.90 9.15
C ASN A 113 -17.06 -4.77 10.37
N ALA A 114 -16.17 -4.81 11.37
CA ALA A 114 -16.44 -5.50 12.63
C ALA A 114 -17.66 -4.91 13.35
N PHE A 115 -17.74 -3.57 13.46
CA PHE A 115 -18.90 -2.89 14.03
C PHE A 115 -20.21 -3.24 13.32
N LEU A 116 -20.20 -3.26 11.98
CA LEU A 116 -21.36 -3.67 11.17
C LEU A 116 -21.78 -5.11 11.47
N ASN A 117 -20.83 -6.05 11.54
CA ASN A 117 -21.09 -7.46 11.82
C ASN A 117 -21.65 -7.70 13.24
N ASP A 118 -21.17 -6.94 14.23
CA ASP A 118 -21.65 -7.02 15.62
C ASP A 118 -23.03 -6.37 15.80
N ASN A 119 -23.47 -5.53 14.84
CA ASN A 119 -24.71 -4.76 14.93
C ASN A 119 -25.59 -4.94 13.68
N PRO A 120 -26.03 -6.16 13.36
CA PRO A 120 -26.89 -6.40 12.20
C PRO A 120 -28.30 -5.80 12.40
N PRO A 121 -29.04 -5.44 11.32
CA PRO A 121 -30.29 -4.68 11.39
C PRO A 121 -31.37 -5.27 12.31
N HIS A 122 -31.43 -6.59 12.44
CA HIS A 122 -32.43 -7.28 13.25
C HIS A 122 -32.11 -7.30 14.75
N LEU A 123 -30.87 -7.01 15.17
CA LEU A 123 -30.44 -6.92 16.58
C LEU A 123 -30.51 -5.51 17.14
N LEU A 124 -31.03 -4.59 16.34
CA LEU A 124 -30.87 -3.16 16.50
C LEU A 124 -32.20 -2.52 16.95
N THR A 125 -32.58 -2.69 18.22
CA THR A 125 -33.82 -2.13 18.80
C THR A 125 -33.93 -0.59 18.69
N ASN A 126 -32.79 0.12 18.65
CA ASN A 126 -32.65 1.55 18.31
C ASN A 126 -31.52 1.76 17.28
N GLY A 127 -31.26 0.77 16.42
CA GLY A 127 -29.94 0.72 15.79
C GLY A 127 -29.70 1.68 14.65
N ARG A 128 -30.73 2.30 14.10
CA ARG A 128 -30.53 3.44 13.20
C ARG A 128 -29.76 4.56 13.91
N ASP A 129 -30.08 4.85 15.18
CA ASP A 129 -29.40 5.91 15.94
C ASP A 129 -27.97 5.54 16.31
N LYS A 130 -27.74 4.28 16.72
CA LYS A 130 -26.40 3.77 17.01
C LYS A 130 -25.52 3.78 15.76
N MET A 131 -26.06 3.30 14.64
CA MET A 131 -25.38 3.27 13.35
C MET A 131 -25.03 4.69 12.90
N THR A 132 -26.00 5.60 12.94
CA THR A 132 -25.79 7.01 12.60
C THR A 132 -24.73 7.64 13.48
N LYS A 133 -24.78 7.42 14.80
CA LYS A 133 -23.79 7.96 15.74
C LYS A 133 -22.38 7.45 15.45
N TYR A 134 -22.23 6.15 15.17
CA TYR A 134 -20.94 5.57 14.79
C TYR A 134 -20.46 6.17 13.47
N TYR A 135 -21.32 6.21 12.45
CA TYR A 135 -20.99 6.72 11.12
C TYR A 135 -20.52 8.17 11.18
N LYS A 136 -21.27 9.06 11.85
CA LYS A 136 -20.87 10.47 11.97
C LYS A 136 -19.56 10.66 12.71
N LYS A 137 -19.28 9.80 13.70
CA LYS A 137 -18.06 9.88 14.51
C LYS A 137 -16.83 9.36 13.78
N HIS A 138 -16.94 8.26 13.04
CA HIS A 138 -15.79 7.51 12.54
C HIS A 138 -15.67 7.51 11.02
N ILE A 139 -16.77 7.70 10.29
CA ILE A 139 -16.82 7.51 8.84
C ILE A 139 -16.91 8.84 8.10
N SER A 140 -17.94 9.65 8.36
CA SER A 140 -18.06 11.00 7.82
C SER A 140 -18.99 11.84 8.69
N ALA A 141 -18.43 12.88 9.31
CA ALA A 141 -19.21 13.88 10.02
C ALA A 141 -19.94 14.85 9.07
N LYS A 142 -19.50 14.91 7.81
CA LYS A 142 -19.92 15.91 6.80
C LYS A 142 -21.13 15.46 6.00
N ASP A 143 -21.30 14.16 5.80
CA ASP A 143 -22.47 13.64 5.10
C ASP A 143 -23.72 14.10 5.85
N SER A 144 -24.80 14.40 5.14
CA SER A 144 -26.09 14.70 5.75
C SER A 144 -26.81 13.40 6.11
N ASP A 145 -26.88 12.47 5.17
CA ASP A 145 -27.54 11.17 5.33
C ASP A 145 -26.53 10.03 5.50
N VAL A 146 -26.94 9.00 6.25
CA VAL A 146 -26.16 7.76 6.39
C VAL A 146 -26.73 6.73 5.44
N LYS A 147 -25.87 6.14 4.59
CA LYS A 147 -26.27 5.08 3.67
C LYS A 147 -26.85 3.88 4.42
N ASP A 148 -27.68 3.09 3.75
CA ASP A 148 -28.27 1.92 4.37
C ASP A 148 -27.21 0.86 4.72
N TYR A 149 -27.55 -0.03 5.65
CA TYR A 149 -26.65 -1.05 6.16
C TYR A 149 -26.08 -1.95 5.05
N THR A 150 -26.89 -2.32 4.06
CA THR A 150 -26.46 -3.20 2.96
C THR A 150 -25.39 -2.54 2.12
N PHE A 151 -25.57 -1.25 1.81
CA PHE A 151 -24.57 -0.46 1.11
C PHE A 151 -23.26 -0.40 1.89
N LEU A 152 -23.32 -0.14 3.19
CA LEU A 152 -22.14 0.03 4.03
C LEU A 152 -21.36 -1.29 4.22
N VAL A 153 -22.06 -2.41 4.38
CA VAL A 153 -21.45 -3.75 4.37
C VAL A 153 -20.79 -4.05 3.02
N LYS A 154 -21.48 -3.76 1.91
CA LYS A 154 -20.91 -3.95 0.57
C LYS A 154 -19.65 -3.11 0.39
N PHE A 155 -19.70 -1.83 0.74
CA PHE A 155 -18.54 -0.94 0.69
C PHE A 155 -17.33 -1.49 1.46
N CYS A 156 -17.54 -1.92 2.71
CA CYS A 156 -16.48 -2.56 3.50
C CYS A 156 -15.93 -3.81 2.84
N ASN A 157 -16.81 -4.72 2.37
CA ASN A 157 -16.39 -5.97 1.76
C ASN A 157 -15.63 -5.75 0.45
N ASP A 158 -16.10 -4.86 -0.42
CA ASP A 158 -15.46 -4.56 -1.69
C ASP A 158 -14.07 -3.95 -1.49
N TYR A 159 -13.91 -3.03 -0.53
CA TYR A 159 -12.61 -2.45 -0.22
C TYR A 159 -11.67 -3.44 0.46
N LEU A 160 -12.18 -4.31 1.33
CA LEU A 160 -11.39 -5.29 2.07
C LEU A 160 -11.15 -6.59 1.30
N ASP A 161 -11.79 -6.77 0.15
CA ASP A 161 -11.54 -7.88 -0.76
C ASP A 161 -10.08 -7.90 -1.19
N SER A 162 -9.47 -9.09 -1.20
CA SER A 162 -8.04 -9.23 -1.46
C SER A 162 -7.60 -8.82 -2.85
N GLU A 163 -8.54 -8.80 -3.80
CA GLU A 163 -8.36 -8.39 -5.20
C GLU A 163 -8.71 -6.92 -5.45
N SER A 164 -9.27 -6.23 -4.46
CA SER A 164 -9.59 -4.80 -4.56
C SER A 164 -8.33 -3.98 -4.85
N PRO A 165 -8.46 -2.85 -5.59
CA PRO A 165 -7.34 -1.93 -5.78
C PRO A 165 -6.74 -1.46 -4.46
N PHE A 166 -7.59 -1.20 -3.46
CA PHE A 166 -7.13 -0.76 -2.14
C PHE A 166 -6.26 -1.82 -1.44
N MET A 167 -6.69 -3.09 -1.43
CA MET A 167 -5.92 -4.16 -0.79
C MET A 167 -4.63 -4.49 -1.54
N LYS A 168 -4.62 -4.35 -2.87
CA LYS A 168 -3.40 -4.48 -3.68
C LYS A 168 -2.37 -3.40 -3.32
N ILE A 169 -2.81 -2.15 -3.20
CA ILE A 169 -1.95 -1.04 -2.72
C ILE A 169 -1.46 -1.31 -1.30
N TYR A 170 -2.36 -1.66 -0.38
CA TYR A 170 -1.99 -1.98 1.00
C TYR A 170 -0.92 -3.08 1.09
N LYS A 171 -1.08 -4.17 0.34
CA LYS A 171 -0.08 -5.25 0.29
C LYS A 171 1.25 -4.75 -0.27
N ALA A 172 1.21 -4.03 -1.40
CA ALA A 172 2.40 -3.49 -2.04
C ALA A 172 3.19 -2.54 -1.13
N PHE A 173 2.50 -1.66 -0.40
CA PHE A 173 3.11 -0.72 0.54
C PHE A 173 3.71 -1.42 1.76
N ASN A 174 3.08 -2.48 2.27
CA ASN A 174 3.71 -3.32 3.31
C ASN A 174 4.96 -4.03 2.79
N THR A 175 4.93 -4.58 1.57
CA THR A 175 6.11 -5.20 0.94
C THR A 175 7.23 -4.18 0.75
N TYR A 176 6.90 -2.97 0.28
CA TYR A 176 7.84 -1.87 0.15
C TYR A 176 8.54 -1.58 1.50
N GLU A 177 7.77 -1.38 2.57
CA GLU A 177 8.28 -1.15 3.93
C GLU A 177 9.18 -2.28 4.44
N GLU A 178 8.82 -3.54 4.19
CA GLU A 178 9.67 -4.68 4.54
C GLU A 178 11.00 -4.68 3.78
N LEU A 179 10.99 -4.32 2.49
CA LEU A 179 12.19 -4.25 1.67
C LEU A 179 13.09 -3.09 2.09
N VAL A 180 12.52 -1.94 2.44
CA VAL A 180 13.26 -0.81 3.03
C VAL A 180 14.01 -1.26 4.28
N LYS A 181 13.34 -1.97 5.20
CA LYS A 181 13.94 -2.47 6.46
C LYS A 181 15.05 -3.51 6.23
N LYS A 182 14.96 -4.29 5.15
CA LYS A 182 15.95 -5.34 4.82
C LYS A 182 17.17 -4.79 4.08
N LYS A 183 17.09 -3.58 3.52
CA LYS A 183 18.21 -2.97 2.81
C LYS A 183 19.34 -2.68 3.80
N PRO A 184 20.57 -3.18 3.57
CA PRO A 184 21.70 -2.83 4.42
C PRO A 184 21.84 -1.31 4.46
N SER A 185 21.86 -0.73 5.66
CA SER A 185 22.13 0.69 5.80
C SER A 185 23.52 0.96 5.23
N ILE A 186 23.59 1.62 4.08
CA ILE A 186 24.84 2.16 3.54
C ILE A 186 25.12 3.47 4.31
N THR A 187 25.15 3.39 5.63
CA THR A 187 25.78 4.46 6.41
C THR A 187 27.27 4.11 6.37
N PRO A 188 28.13 4.91 5.72
CA PRO A 188 29.56 4.76 5.93
C PRO A 188 29.78 4.91 7.44
N SER A 189 30.26 3.85 8.09
CA SER A 189 30.77 3.98 9.46
C SER A 189 31.74 5.16 9.45
N PRO A 190 31.64 6.13 10.37
CA PRO A 190 32.64 7.18 10.44
C PRO A 190 33.98 6.48 10.66
N THR A 191 34.83 6.48 9.63
CA THR A 191 36.22 6.11 9.79
C THR A 191 36.76 7.11 10.80
N SER A 192 37.02 6.63 12.00
CA SER A 192 37.63 7.42 13.05
C SER A 192 38.98 7.90 12.51
N SER A 193 39.04 9.17 12.12
CA SER A 193 40.27 9.81 11.66
C SER A 193 41.30 9.73 12.78
N SER A 194 42.25 8.81 12.65
CA SER A 194 43.47 8.78 13.44
C SER A 194 44.26 10.03 13.11
N GLN A 195 44.26 10.98 14.04
CA GLN A 195 45.15 12.13 14.02
C GLN A 195 46.50 11.69 14.58
N GLY A 196 47.51 11.62 13.71
CA GLY A 196 48.88 11.26 14.06
C GLY A 196 49.85 11.68 12.95
N THR A 197 50.31 12.92 13.00
CA THR A 197 51.39 13.49 12.18
C THR A 197 52.73 12.81 12.47
N THR A 198 53.53 12.46 11.45
CA THR A 198 54.92 12.96 11.20
C THR A 198 55.69 12.20 10.09
N THR A 199 56.08 12.97 9.06
CA THR A 199 57.39 13.05 8.33
C THR A 199 58.02 11.90 7.49
N SER A 200 58.45 12.30 6.27
CA SER A 200 59.63 11.87 5.46
C SER A 200 59.51 10.82 4.33
N GLN A 201 59.35 11.33 3.09
CA GLN A 201 59.97 11.05 1.75
C GLN A 201 60.77 9.73 1.43
N PRO A 202 61.09 9.42 0.15
CA PRO A 202 60.29 8.76 -0.92
C PRO A 202 60.98 7.47 -1.49
N SER A 203 60.31 6.71 -2.37
CA SER A 203 60.89 5.89 -3.48
C SER A 203 59.75 5.24 -4.29
N GLN A 204 59.50 5.65 -5.54
CA GLN A 204 60.02 5.10 -6.82
C GLN A 204 59.34 3.82 -7.35
N ASP A 205 58.68 4.01 -8.51
CA ASP A 205 58.61 3.17 -9.71
C ASP A 205 57.80 1.85 -9.82
N SER A 206 56.99 1.85 -10.89
CA SER A 206 56.83 0.82 -11.94
C SER A 206 55.57 -0.07 -12.01
N ALA A 207 54.85 0.17 -13.11
CA ALA A 207 54.30 -0.79 -14.10
C ALA A 207 53.13 -1.75 -13.73
N ALA A 208 52.01 -1.55 -14.44
CA ALA A 208 51.03 -2.59 -14.79
C ALA A 208 51.54 -3.44 -15.99
N PRO A 209 50.77 -4.35 -16.64
CA PRO A 209 49.69 -5.28 -16.24
C PRO A 209 49.99 -6.74 -16.72
N ASN A 210 49.15 -7.75 -16.44
CA ASN A 210 48.99 -8.99 -17.24
C ASN A 210 47.77 -9.81 -16.74
N THR A 211 46.71 -10.06 -17.55
CA THR A 211 46.45 -11.22 -18.47
C THR A 211 46.36 -12.58 -17.74
N SER A 212 45.51 -13.59 -18.03
CA SER A 212 44.63 -13.96 -19.14
C SER A 212 43.69 -15.12 -18.69
N ALA A 213 42.53 -15.21 -19.36
CA ALA A 213 41.71 -16.36 -19.76
C ALA A 213 41.80 -17.76 -19.10
N GLY A 214 40.62 -18.35 -18.87
CA GLY A 214 40.39 -19.80 -18.77
C GLY A 214 38.93 -20.15 -19.08
N ASN A 215 38.70 -20.67 -20.30
CA ASN A 215 37.43 -21.18 -20.85
C ASN A 215 37.38 -22.72 -20.68
N LEU A 216 36.26 -23.30 -20.23
CA LEU A 216 35.87 -24.66 -20.63
C LEU A 216 34.35 -24.78 -20.87
N ASN A 217 34.08 -25.00 -22.15
CA ASN A 217 32.87 -25.36 -22.87
C ASN A 217 32.17 -26.63 -22.36
N GLY A 218 30.84 -26.72 -22.52
CA GLY A 218 30.06 -27.96 -22.31
C GLY A 218 28.61 -27.84 -22.81
N HIS A 219 28.37 -28.33 -24.02
CA HIS A 219 27.17 -28.23 -24.85
C HIS A 219 26.06 -29.23 -24.45
N GLY A 220 24.78 -28.86 -24.56
CA GLY A 220 23.67 -29.83 -24.58
C GLY A 220 22.27 -29.25 -24.35
N LYS A 221 21.46 -29.13 -25.40
CA LYS A 221 20.00 -28.93 -25.39
C LYS A 221 19.42 -29.81 -26.53
N PRO A 222 18.11 -30.07 -26.65
CA PRO A 222 16.98 -29.94 -25.70
C PRO A 222 16.08 -31.20 -25.66
N ALA A 223 15.29 -31.44 -24.61
CA ALA A 223 14.12 -32.34 -24.69
C ALA A 223 13.18 -32.20 -23.49
N GLY A 224 11.88 -32.20 -23.77
CA GLY A 224 10.89 -32.85 -22.92
C GLY A 224 10.17 -31.98 -21.90
N SER A 225 9.01 -31.46 -22.29
CA SER A 225 7.96 -31.01 -21.38
C SER A 225 7.49 -32.14 -20.46
N SER A 226 7.34 -31.85 -19.15
CA SER A 226 6.39 -32.52 -18.26
C SER A 226 6.31 -31.74 -16.94
N PHE A 227 5.32 -30.87 -16.82
CA PHE A 227 4.88 -30.38 -15.52
C PHE A 227 3.93 -31.42 -14.91
N THR A 228 4.32 -31.99 -13.78
CA THR A 228 3.40 -32.71 -12.89
C THR A 228 3.09 -31.79 -11.71
N PHE A 229 1.86 -31.29 -11.66
CA PHE A 229 1.26 -30.74 -10.44
C PHE A 229 -0.06 -31.50 -10.20
N GLY A 230 -0.10 -32.29 -9.13
CA GLY A 230 -1.32 -32.79 -8.49
C GLY A 230 -2.25 -33.68 -9.33
N GLY A 231 -1.89 -34.96 -9.53
CA GLY A 231 -2.79 -36.13 -9.43
C GLY A 231 -4.22 -36.12 -10.01
N LEU A 232 -4.60 -35.22 -10.91
CA LEU A 232 -5.93 -35.13 -11.50
C LEU A 232 -5.79 -35.07 -13.01
N THR A 233 -5.90 -36.24 -13.64
CA THR A 233 -6.03 -36.37 -15.09
C THR A 233 -7.37 -35.76 -15.55
N VAL A 234 -7.30 -35.00 -16.64
CA VAL A 234 -8.39 -34.36 -17.41
C VAL A 234 -9.30 -35.42 -18.06
N ALA A 235 -10.01 -36.21 -17.24
CA ALA A 235 -10.88 -37.28 -17.76
C ALA A 235 -12.21 -37.46 -17.02
N THR A 236 -12.51 -36.68 -15.96
CA THR A 236 -13.77 -36.85 -15.20
C THR A 236 -14.72 -35.65 -15.30
N LEU A 237 -14.53 -34.76 -16.28
CA LEU A 237 -15.40 -33.60 -16.50
C LEU A 237 -16.48 -33.82 -17.57
N CYS A 238 -17.00 -35.04 -17.70
CA CYS A 238 -18.07 -35.37 -18.67
C CYS A 238 -19.34 -35.97 -18.04
N TYR A 239 -19.61 -35.75 -16.74
CA TYR A 239 -20.77 -36.37 -16.08
C TYR A 239 -21.71 -35.42 -15.31
N PHE A 240 -21.69 -34.10 -15.56
CA PHE A 240 -22.60 -33.16 -14.88
C PHE A 240 -23.43 -32.26 -15.82
N VAL A 241 -23.63 -32.64 -17.08
CA VAL A 241 -24.46 -31.88 -18.05
C VAL A 241 -25.66 -32.70 -18.56
N LEU A 242 -26.16 -33.68 -17.80
CA LEU A 242 -27.32 -34.50 -18.22
C LEU A 242 -28.40 -34.75 -17.15
N SER A 243 -28.54 -33.86 -16.17
CA SER A 243 -29.65 -33.94 -15.20
C SER A 243 -30.45 -32.63 -15.10
N ALA A 244 -30.76 -32.04 -16.25
CA ALA A 244 -31.77 -30.98 -16.35
C ALA A 244 -32.62 -31.24 -17.59
N ASN A 245 -33.45 -32.28 -17.53
CA ASN A 245 -34.68 -32.44 -18.31
C ASN A 245 -35.40 -33.72 -17.83
N PHE A 246 -36.21 -33.57 -16.79
CA PHE A 246 -37.55 -34.18 -16.72
C PHE A 246 -38.40 -33.39 -15.72
#